data_AF-A0A6G2IGM0-F1
#
_entry.id   AF-A0A6G2IGM0-F1
#
_cell.length_a   1.000
_cell.length_b   1.000
_cell.length_c   1.000
_cell.angle_alpha   90.00
_cell.angle_beta   90.00
_cell.angle_gamma   90.00
#
_symmetry.space_group_name_H-M   'P 1'
#
loop_
_entity.id
_entity.type
_entity.pdbx_description
1 polymer ?
#
loop_
_entity_poly.entity_id
_entity_poly.type
_entity_poly.pdbx_seq_one_letter_code
_entity_poly.pdbx_strand_id
1 'polypeptide(L)'
;MPLHDTDALIIETATAAESLPDPTTVAGRTHELANTATVSAVWSAPGATPFLVDGVPAATLTVLAGRARRVQSDGTRWVVAPTAARRVFAATAVSDASGNATFTFTPAFAAAPVVSVGLATTNTNATEARVTALSASSCTVNVRQSPGVVILGISVLQVPQPLSGATVHLLAIEAGQGV
;
A
#
# COMPACT_ATOMS: atom_id res chain seq x y z
N MET A 1 -2.53 16.29 -0.58
CA MET A 1 -2.06 15.52 -1.75
C MET A 1 -2.14 16.45 -2.94
N PRO A 2 -1.04 16.81 -3.60
CA PRO A 2 -1.16 17.41 -4.91
C PRO A 2 -1.85 16.38 -5.81
N LEU A 3 -2.99 16.72 -6.40
CA LEU A 3 -3.54 15.91 -7.47
C LEU A 3 -2.52 15.94 -8.61
N HIS A 4 -2.02 14.77 -8.98
CA HIS A 4 -1.13 14.63 -10.13
C HIS A 4 -1.97 14.76 -11.41
N ASP A 5 -1.52 15.63 -12.30
CA ASP A 5 -2.22 16.02 -13.51
C ASP A 5 -2.40 14.81 -14.45
N THR A 6 -3.66 14.37 -14.62
CA THR A 6 -4.03 13.24 -15.48
C THR A 6 -3.98 13.55 -16.98
N ASP A 7 -3.79 14.81 -17.36
CA ASP A 7 -3.67 15.24 -18.76
C ASP A 7 -2.29 14.91 -19.39
N ALA A 8 -1.40 14.25 -18.64
CA ALA A 8 -0.01 13.95 -19.01
C ALA A 8 0.29 12.47 -19.28
N LEU A 9 -0.71 11.65 -19.65
CA LEU A 9 -0.47 10.25 -20.07
C LEU A 9 0.03 10.21 -21.52
N ILE A 10 1.29 9.81 -21.70
CA ILE A 10 1.89 9.61 -23.03
C ILE A 10 2.00 8.11 -23.30
N ILE A 11 1.51 7.64 -24.44
CA ILE A 11 1.72 6.27 -24.89
C ILE A 11 2.97 6.26 -25.77
N GLU A 12 3.99 5.51 -25.36
CA GLU A 12 5.21 5.35 -26.13
C GLU A 12 5.33 3.90 -26.61
N THR A 13 5.42 3.72 -27.93
CA THR A 13 5.58 2.41 -28.54
C THR A 13 7.04 2.20 -28.93
N ALA A 14 7.63 1.11 -28.49
CA ALA A 14 8.99 0.71 -28.88
C ALA A 14 9.01 -0.69 -29.50
N THR A 15 9.95 -0.89 -30.41
CA THR A 15 10.29 -2.22 -30.96
C THR A 15 11.72 -2.64 -30.65
N ALA A 16 12.50 -1.75 -30.02
CA ALA A 16 13.90 -1.93 -29.66
C ALA A 16 14.23 -1.12 -28.38
N ALA A 17 15.51 -0.84 -28.15
CA ALA A 17 15.92 0.00 -27.02
C ALA A 17 15.56 1.47 -27.25
N GLU A 18 15.04 2.12 -26.23
CA GLU A 18 14.59 3.52 -26.25
C GLU A 18 14.97 4.25 -24.95
N SER A 19 14.91 5.57 -24.95
CA SER A 19 15.22 6.39 -23.77
C SER A 19 14.08 7.33 -23.43
N LEU A 20 13.71 7.34 -22.15
CA LEU A 20 12.83 8.35 -21.57
C LEU A 20 13.61 9.63 -21.26
N PRO A 21 12.90 10.78 -21.16
CA PRO A 21 13.50 12.02 -20.68
C PRO A 21 13.93 11.92 -19.20
N ASP A 22 14.77 12.87 -18.79
CA ASP A 22 15.23 12.98 -17.40
C ASP A 22 14.04 13.18 -16.44
N PRO A 23 13.79 12.27 -15.50
CA PRO A 23 12.65 12.34 -14.60
C PRO A 23 12.63 13.63 -13.76
N THR A 24 13.78 14.23 -13.47
CA THR A 24 13.88 15.49 -12.71
C THR A 24 13.31 16.70 -13.45
N THR A 25 13.20 16.60 -14.76
CA THR A 25 12.68 17.69 -15.63
C THR A 25 11.20 17.54 -15.96
N VAL A 26 10.58 16.40 -15.63
CA VAL A 26 9.21 16.05 -16.00
C VAL A 26 8.41 15.47 -14.83
N ALA A 27 8.57 16.05 -13.63
CA ALA A 27 7.90 15.59 -12.42
C ALA A 27 6.38 15.44 -12.60
N GLY A 28 5.82 14.31 -12.15
CA GLY A 28 4.39 14.00 -12.24
C GLY A 28 3.92 13.47 -13.59
N ARG A 29 4.77 13.43 -14.63
CA ARG A 29 4.41 12.89 -15.95
C ARG A 29 4.30 11.37 -15.92
N THR A 30 3.32 10.82 -16.66
CA THR A 30 3.07 9.38 -16.74
C THR A 30 3.25 8.88 -18.17
N HIS A 31 3.97 7.77 -18.34
CA HIS A 31 4.17 7.13 -19.64
C HIS A 31 3.65 5.70 -19.60
N GLU A 32 2.98 5.28 -20.67
CA GLU A 32 2.63 3.89 -20.94
C GLU A 32 3.54 3.37 -22.05
N LEU A 33 4.55 2.59 -21.64
CA LEU A 33 5.60 2.06 -22.50
C LEU A 33 5.13 0.73 -23.08
N ALA A 34 4.66 0.73 -24.32
CA ALA A 34 4.18 -0.44 -25.02
C ALA A 34 5.28 -1.03 -25.93
N ASN A 35 5.58 -2.31 -25.76
CA ASN A 35 6.44 -3.04 -26.68
C ASN A 35 5.60 -3.80 -27.71
N THR A 36 5.66 -3.36 -28.96
CA THR A 36 4.90 -3.97 -30.07
C THR A 36 5.73 -4.97 -30.88
N ALA A 37 6.99 -5.22 -30.51
CA ALA A 37 7.85 -6.20 -31.15
C ALA A 37 7.65 -7.63 -30.64
N THR A 38 8.30 -8.58 -31.32
CA THR A 38 8.39 -10.00 -30.95
C THR A 38 9.54 -10.30 -29.97
N VAL A 39 10.36 -9.30 -29.65
CA VAL A 39 11.48 -9.38 -28.69
C VAL A 39 11.31 -8.33 -27.60
N SER A 40 12.02 -8.47 -26.48
CA SER A 40 11.96 -7.51 -25.37
C SER A 40 12.59 -6.17 -25.77
N ALA A 41 11.95 -5.07 -25.36
CA ALA A 41 12.45 -3.71 -25.49
C ALA A 41 13.08 -3.28 -24.15
N VAL A 42 14.17 -2.51 -24.22
CA VAL A 42 14.89 -2.02 -23.04
C VAL A 42 14.81 -0.50 -23.01
N TRP A 43 14.27 0.03 -21.92
CA TRP A 43 14.14 1.46 -21.70
C TRP A 43 15.24 1.95 -20.75
N SER A 44 15.85 3.08 -21.12
CA SER A 44 16.83 3.80 -20.31
C SER A 44 16.33 5.22 -20.00
N ALA A 45 17.04 5.91 -19.12
CA ALA A 45 16.88 7.33 -18.85
C ALA A 45 18.20 7.87 -18.26
N PRO A 46 18.43 9.20 -18.27
CA PRO A 46 19.62 9.78 -17.63
C PRO A 46 19.73 9.41 -16.13
N GLY A 47 20.96 9.06 -15.70
CA GLY A 47 21.26 8.66 -14.32
C GLY A 47 21.67 7.19 -14.19
N ALA A 48 22.32 6.84 -13.07
CA ALA A 48 22.83 5.47 -12.86
C ALA A 48 21.70 4.46 -12.54
N THR A 49 20.67 4.90 -11.82
CA THR A 49 19.48 4.09 -11.46
C THR A 49 18.21 4.94 -11.59
N PRO A 50 17.81 5.28 -12.82
CA PRO A 50 16.72 6.21 -13.06
C PRO A 50 15.34 5.59 -12.84
N PHE A 51 15.23 4.27 -12.72
CA PHE A 51 13.97 3.57 -12.48
C PHE A 51 13.88 3.10 -11.02
N LEU A 52 12.65 3.07 -10.50
CA LEU A 52 12.30 2.40 -9.26
C LEU A 52 11.29 1.30 -9.58
N VAL A 53 11.77 0.05 -9.70
CA VAL A 53 10.95 -1.11 -10.06
C VAL A 53 10.63 -1.88 -8.79
N ASP A 54 9.36 -1.96 -8.42
CA ASP A 54 8.94 -2.66 -7.20
C ASP A 54 9.73 -2.20 -5.94
N GLY A 55 10.08 -0.90 -5.89
CA GLY A 55 10.87 -0.30 -4.81
C GLY A 55 12.40 -0.47 -4.93
N VAL A 56 12.89 -1.17 -5.95
CA VAL A 56 14.32 -1.42 -6.17
C VAL A 56 14.86 -0.46 -7.25
N PRO A 57 15.93 0.31 -6.98
CA PRO A 57 16.57 1.14 -7.98
C PRO A 57 17.17 0.30 -9.11
N ALA A 58 16.88 0.66 -10.36
CA ALA A 58 17.35 -0.05 -11.54
C ALA A 58 17.90 0.90 -12.61
N ALA A 59 18.94 0.46 -13.32
CA ALA A 59 19.59 1.21 -14.41
C ALA A 59 18.75 1.22 -15.70
N THR A 60 17.96 0.16 -15.92
CA THR A 60 17.12 -0.01 -17.11
C THR A 60 15.80 -0.66 -16.73
N LEU A 61 14.79 -0.49 -17.59
CA LEU A 61 13.50 -1.14 -17.50
C LEU A 61 13.28 -2.01 -18.73
N THR A 62 13.05 -3.30 -18.55
CA THR A 62 12.73 -4.21 -19.67
C THR A 62 11.22 -4.36 -19.82
N VAL A 63 10.71 -4.14 -21.02
CA VAL A 63 9.31 -4.39 -21.41
C VAL A 63 9.28 -5.59 -22.35
N LEU A 64 8.67 -6.69 -21.91
CA LEU A 64 8.59 -7.93 -22.68
C LEU A 64 7.78 -7.74 -23.98
N ALA A 65 8.04 -8.57 -24.98
CA ALA A 65 7.31 -8.59 -26.25
C ALA A 65 5.79 -8.62 -26.03
N GLY A 66 5.07 -7.73 -26.72
CA GLY A 66 3.61 -7.62 -26.64
C GLY A 66 3.06 -7.17 -25.29
N ARG A 67 3.90 -6.58 -24.41
CA ARG A 67 3.48 -6.05 -23.10
C ARG A 67 3.61 -4.54 -23.04
N ALA A 68 2.91 -3.95 -22.08
CA ALA A 68 3.07 -2.55 -21.71
C ALA A 68 3.45 -2.41 -20.24
N ARG A 69 4.16 -1.33 -19.92
CA ARG A 69 4.51 -0.94 -18.55
C ARG A 69 4.18 0.54 -18.35
N ARG A 70 3.44 0.84 -17.29
CA ARG A 70 3.23 2.22 -16.87
C ARG A 70 4.36 2.66 -15.95
N VAL A 71 4.87 3.86 -16.19
CA VAL A 71 5.87 4.54 -15.35
C VAL A 71 5.43 5.96 -15.07
N GLN A 72 5.77 6.50 -13.91
CA GLN A 72 5.48 7.87 -13.53
C GLN A 72 6.72 8.52 -12.95
N SER A 73 7.00 9.76 -13.32
CA SER A 73 8.09 10.52 -12.70
C SER A 73 7.67 11.01 -11.31
N ASP A 74 8.47 10.70 -10.29
CA ASP A 74 8.35 11.26 -8.94
C ASP A 74 9.17 12.57 -8.75
N GLY A 75 9.76 13.09 -9.83
CA GLY A 75 10.68 14.23 -9.80
C GLY A 75 12.13 13.87 -9.51
N THR A 76 12.44 12.59 -9.29
CA THR A 76 13.81 12.08 -9.13
C THR A 76 14.07 10.81 -9.94
N ARG A 77 13.06 9.96 -10.11
CA ARG A 77 13.10 8.67 -10.81
C ARG A 77 11.77 8.41 -11.51
N TRP A 78 11.81 7.49 -12.47
CA TRP A 78 10.65 6.85 -13.04
C TRP A 78 10.21 5.69 -12.13
N VAL A 79 9.12 5.89 -11.41
CA VAL A 79 8.48 4.86 -10.57
C VAL A 79 7.65 3.96 -11.47
N VAL A 80 7.96 2.67 -11.47
CA VAL A 80 7.30 1.68 -12.33
C VAL A 80 6.11 1.08 -11.60
N ALA A 81 4.99 0.96 -12.29
CA ALA A 81 3.80 0.30 -11.76
C ALA A 81 4.15 -1.17 -11.40
N PRO A 82 3.71 -1.67 -10.23
CA PRO A 82 4.11 -2.98 -9.76
C PRO A 82 3.85 -4.09 -10.76
N THR A 83 4.81 -5.00 -10.88
CA THR A 83 4.80 -5.98 -11.96
C THR A 83 4.01 -7.25 -11.65
N ALA A 84 3.91 -7.59 -10.37
CA ALA A 84 3.13 -8.68 -9.84
C ALA A 84 1.78 -8.17 -9.28
N ALA A 85 0.77 -9.03 -9.28
CA ALA A 85 -0.44 -8.76 -8.50
C ALA A 85 -0.01 -8.58 -7.04
N ARG A 86 -0.25 -7.37 -6.50
CA ARG A 86 0.06 -7.10 -5.10
C ARG A 86 -0.61 -8.13 -4.23
N ARG A 87 0.14 -8.66 -3.28
CA ARG A 87 -0.46 -9.56 -2.32
C ARG A 87 -1.50 -8.80 -1.50
N VAL A 88 -2.69 -9.38 -1.39
CA VAL A 88 -3.77 -8.90 -0.53
C VAL A 88 -4.14 -10.02 0.44
N PHE A 89 -4.28 -9.66 1.71
CA PHE A 89 -4.78 -10.52 2.76
C PHE A 89 -6.02 -9.86 3.39
N ALA A 90 -7.09 -10.63 3.52
CA ALA A 90 -8.32 -10.17 4.17
C ALA A 90 -8.75 -11.24 5.19
N ALA A 91 -8.99 -10.82 6.42
CA ALA A 91 -9.44 -11.72 7.47
C ALA A 91 -10.22 -10.97 8.54
N THR A 92 -10.85 -11.75 9.43
CA THR A 92 -11.46 -11.25 10.66
C THR A 92 -10.87 -11.97 11.86
N ALA A 93 -10.83 -11.27 13.00
CA ALA A 93 -10.45 -11.84 14.29
C ALA A 93 -11.32 -11.21 15.39
N VAL A 94 -11.56 -11.96 16.45
CA VAL A 94 -12.33 -11.47 17.61
C VAL A 94 -11.35 -11.00 18.68
N SER A 95 -11.61 -9.83 19.27
CA SER A 95 -10.77 -9.31 20.35
C SER A 95 -10.88 -10.15 21.62
N ASP A 96 -9.74 -10.43 22.24
CA ASP A 96 -9.63 -11.18 23.49
C ASP A 96 -10.00 -10.35 24.74
N ALA A 97 -9.83 -10.93 25.92
CA ALA A 97 -10.10 -10.26 27.20
C ALA A 97 -9.24 -8.99 27.44
N SER A 98 -8.10 -8.87 26.75
CA SER A 98 -7.22 -7.70 26.77
C SER A 98 -7.53 -6.72 25.62
N GLY A 99 -8.58 -6.98 24.85
CA GLY A 99 -9.00 -6.19 23.70
C GLY A 99 -8.13 -6.42 22.46
N ASN A 100 -7.28 -7.45 22.43
CA ASN A 100 -6.38 -7.69 21.31
C ASN A 100 -7.00 -8.63 20.28
N ALA A 101 -6.93 -8.26 19.01
CA ALA A 101 -7.20 -9.10 17.86
C ALA A 101 -5.91 -9.27 17.06
N THR A 102 -5.47 -10.51 16.88
CA THR A 102 -4.21 -10.82 16.19
C THR A 102 -4.47 -11.54 14.88
N PHE A 103 -3.75 -11.10 13.84
CA PHE A 103 -3.80 -11.63 12.49
C PHE A 103 -2.43 -12.18 12.13
N THR A 104 -2.39 -13.41 11.62
CA THR A 104 -1.16 -14.03 11.11
C THR A 104 -1.22 -14.07 9.59
N PHE A 105 -0.17 -13.55 8.95
CA PHE A 105 -0.05 -13.55 7.49
C PHE A 105 0.66 -14.83 7.05
N THR A 106 -0.08 -15.72 6.39
CA THR A 106 0.45 -16.96 5.81
C THR A 106 0.15 -17.02 4.31
N PRO A 107 1.16 -17.06 3.42
CA PRO A 107 2.59 -16.86 3.69
C PRO A 107 2.91 -15.47 4.30
N ALA A 108 4.12 -15.18 4.76
CA ALA A 108 4.47 -13.83 5.20
C ALA A 108 4.55 -12.86 4.01
N PHE A 109 4.34 -11.56 4.24
CA PHE A 109 4.68 -10.52 3.26
C PHE A 109 6.21 -10.37 3.18
N ALA A 110 6.71 -9.75 2.10
CA ALA A 110 8.15 -9.44 2.00
C ALA A 110 8.59 -8.34 2.98
N ALA A 111 7.68 -7.40 3.28
CA ALA A 111 7.86 -6.31 4.24
C ALA A 111 6.53 -6.05 4.98
N ALA A 112 6.53 -5.16 5.97
CA ALA A 112 5.31 -4.76 6.66
C ALA A 112 4.29 -4.19 5.64
N PRO A 113 3.07 -4.74 5.55
CA PRO A 113 2.06 -4.29 4.59
C PRO A 113 1.39 -2.99 5.05
N VAL A 114 0.62 -2.36 4.15
CA VAL A 114 -0.33 -1.31 4.52
C VAL A 114 -1.62 -1.97 4.98
N VAL A 115 -2.14 -1.59 6.14
CA VAL A 115 -3.34 -2.19 6.73
C VAL A 115 -4.48 -1.19 6.86
N SER A 116 -5.69 -1.67 6.58
CA SER A 116 -6.95 -1.00 6.89
C SER A 116 -7.71 -1.85 7.90
N VAL A 117 -8.27 -1.19 8.92
CA VAL A 117 -8.95 -1.83 10.04
C VAL A 117 -10.39 -1.35 10.08
N GLY A 118 -11.33 -2.29 10.10
CA GLY A 118 -12.74 -2.06 10.38
C GLY A 118 -13.15 -2.73 11.69
N LEU A 119 -14.08 -2.13 12.43
CA LEU A 119 -14.63 -2.70 13.65
C LEU A 119 -16.11 -3.02 13.46
N ALA A 120 -16.50 -4.27 13.71
CA ALA A 120 -17.88 -4.71 13.74
C ALA A 120 -18.23 -5.18 15.16
N THR A 121 -19.12 -4.44 15.81
CA THR A 121 -19.57 -4.74 17.17
C THR A 121 -20.96 -4.17 17.40
N THR A 122 -21.75 -4.85 18.24
CA THR A 122 -23.03 -4.32 18.75
C THR A 122 -22.83 -3.42 19.97
N ASN A 123 -21.62 -3.36 20.53
CA ASN A 123 -21.28 -2.50 21.65
C ASN A 123 -21.11 -1.06 21.18
N THR A 124 -22.07 -0.21 21.55
CA THR A 124 -22.11 1.21 21.18
C THR A 124 -21.09 2.08 21.91
N ASN A 125 -20.38 1.52 22.90
CA ASN A 125 -19.36 2.21 23.67
C ASN A 125 -17.95 1.99 23.11
N ALA A 126 -17.79 1.30 21.96
CA ALA A 126 -16.51 1.16 21.30
C ALA A 126 -15.95 2.55 20.90
N THR A 127 -14.71 2.84 21.30
CA THR A 127 -14.11 4.16 21.11
C THR A 127 -12.95 4.16 20.13
N GLU A 128 -12.15 3.09 20.11
CA GLU A 128 -11.04 2.97 19.15
C GLU A 128 -10.74 1.51 18.78
N ALA A 129 -10.21 1.34 17.58
CA ALA A 129 -9.47 0.17 17.15
C ALA A 129 -8.13 0.64 16.58
N ARG A 130 -7.02 0.28 17.23
CA ARG A 130 -5.68 0.78 16.91
C ARG A 130 -4.74 -0.37 16.62
N VAL A 131 -4.00 -0.29 15.52
CA VAL A 131 -2.87 -1.20 15.26
C VAL A 131 -1.78 -0.91 16.30
N THR A 132 -1.46 -1.89 17.14
CA THR A 132 -0.44 -1.77 18.20
C THR A 132 0.86 -2.46 17.83
N ALA A 133 0.82 -3.42 16.91
CA ALA A 133 2.01 -4.06 16.33
C ALA A 133 1.74 -4.43 14.87
N LEU A 134 2.74 -4.22 14.01
CA LEU A 134 2.67 -4.58 12.59
C LEU A 134 4.04 -5.07 12.12
N SER A 135 4.06 -6.23 11.50
CA SER A 135 5.24 -6.84 10.90
C SER A 135 4.88 -7.49 9.56
N ALA A 136 5.87 -8.04 8.88
CA ALA A 136 5.65 -8.78 7.63
C ALA A 136 4.87 -10.10 7.84
N SER A 137 4.84 -10.65 9.06
CA SER A 137 4.19 -11.92 9.39
C SER A 137 2.93 -11.79 10.23
N SER A 138 2.68 -10.63 10.85
CA SER A 138 1.50 -10.44 11.71
C SER A 138 1.09 -8.99 11.90
N CYS A 139 -0.16 -8.80 12.34
CA CYS A 139 -0.70 -7.53 12.81
C CYS A 139 -1.52 -7.76 14.09
N THR A 140 -1.37 -6.86 15.07
CA THR A 140 -2.19 -6.85 16.29
C THR A 140 -2.95 -5.53 16.36
N VAL A 141 -4.26 -5.63 16.57
CA VAL A 141 -5.16 -4.50 16.79
C VAL A 141 -5.67 -4.54 18.22
N ASN A 142 -5.53 -3.44 18.96
CA ASN A 142 -6.16 -3.26 20.26
C ASN A 142 -7.46 -2.47 20.09
N VAL A 143 -8.54 -3.03 20.63
CA VAL A 143 -9.89 -2.46 20.61
C VAL A 143 -10.24 -2.01 22.02
N ARG A 144 -10.70 -0.76 22.14
CA ARG A 144 -11.07 -0.17 23.43
C ARG A 144 -12.50 0.36 23.42
N GLN A 145 -13.06 0.46 24.61
CA GLN A 145 -14.37 1.02 24.87
C GLN A 145 -14.31 2.10 25.94
N SER A 146 -15.31 2.97 25.94
CA SER A 146 -15.54 3.91 27.02
C SER A 146 -15.88 3.14 28.30
N PRO A 147 -15.31 3.52 29.45
CA PRO A 147 -15.74 2.99 30.73
C PRO A 147 -17.19 3.39 31.00
N GLY A 148 -18.09 2.40 31.00
CA GLY A 148 -19.54 2.61 31.12
C GLY A 148 -20.04 2.94 32.53
N VAL A 149 -19.30 3.73 33.33
CA VAL A 149 -19.70 4.05 34.71
C VAL A 149 -20.22 5.47 34.80
N VAL A 150 -21.55 5.60 34.92
CA VAL A 150 -22.20 6.83 35.36
C VAL A 150 -22.45 6.70 36.86
N ILE A 151 -21.72 7.46 37.68
CA ILE A 151 -22.03 7.58 39.11
C ILE A 151 -22.91 8.82 39.26
N LEU A 152 -24.15 8.66 39.71
CA LEU A 152 -25.03 9.79 40.09
C LEU A 152 -25.19 10.89 39.02
N GLY A 153 -25.10 10.55 37.73
CA GLY A 153 -25.26 11.50 36.61
C GLY A 153 -24.01 12.31 36.23
N ILE A 154 -22.85 12.06 36.85
CA ILE A 154 -21.56 12.66 36.47
C ILE A 154 -20.69 11.65 35.72
N SER A 155 -20.30 12.00 34.50
CA SER A 155 -19.30 11.26 33.73
C SER A 155 -17.92 11.50 34.34
N VAL A 156 -17.32 10.46 34.92
CA VAL A 156 -15.93 10.48 35.38
C VAL A 156 -15.00 10.10 34.24
N LEU A 157 -13.93 10.88 34.04
CA LEU A 157 -12.92 10.62 33.03
C LEU A 157 -12.07 9.41 33.47
N GLN A 158 -12.49 8.22 33.08
CA GLN A 158 -11.78 6.97 33.36
C GLN A 158 -10.96 6.51 32.15
N VAL A 159 -9.92 5.73 32.41
CA VAL A 159 -9.03 5.18 31.38
C VAL A 159 -9.84 4.24 30.46
N PRO A 160 -9.68 4.33 29.12
CA PRO A 160 -10.32 3.41 28.18
C PRO A 160 -10.11 1.94 28.57
N GLN A 161 -11.18 1.16 28.54
CA GLN A 161 -11.16 -0.25 28.92
C GLN A 161 -10.98 -1.14 27.68
N PRO A 162 -10.35 -2.32 27.80
CA PRO A 162 -10.32 -3.28 26.69
C PRO A 162 -11.73 -3.69 26.31
N LEU A 163 -12.00 -3.77 25.01
CA LEU A 163 -13.26 -4.29 24.48
C LEU A 163 -13.03 -5.73 24.00
N SER A 164 -13.50 -6.69 24.78
CA SER A 164 -13.50 -8.12 24.42
C SER A 164 -14.71 -8.47 23.55
N GLY A 165 -14.55 -9.44 22.64
CA GLY A 165 -15.64 -9.98 21.82
C GLY A 165 -16.02 -9.14 20.60
N ALA A 166 -15.30 -8.06 20.29
CA ALA A 166 -15.54 -7.28 19.08
C ALA A 166 -14.89 -7.95 17.87
N THR A 167 -15.59 -7.95 16.73
CA THR A 167 -15.03 -8.49 15.48
C THR A 167 -14.23 -7.40 14.78
N VAL A 168 -12.95 -7.64 14.55
CA VAL A 168 -12.05 -6.77 13.80
C VAL A 168 -11.92 -7.32 12.39
N HIS A 169 -12.19 -6.48 11.40
CA HIS A 169 -11.91 -6.75 9.99
C HIS A 169 -10.56 -6.14 9.64
N LEU A 170 -9.71 -6.89 8.97
CA LEU A 170 -8.41 -6.41 8.52
C LEU A 170 -8.22 -6.70 7.03
N LEU A 171 -7.86 -5.65 6.30
CA LEU A 171 -7.37 -5.73 4.93
C LEU A 171 -5.89 -5.30 4.95
N ALA A 172 -4.99 -6.21 4.60
CA ALA A 172 -3.56 -5.94 4.44
C ALA A 172 -3.17 -6.03 2.97
N ILE A 173 -2.47 -5.02 2.48
CA ILE A 173 -2.03 -4.90 1.09
C ILE A 173 -0.51 -4.71 1.10
N GLU A 174 0.18 -5.44 0.23
CA GLU A 174 1.62 -5.27 0.03
C GLU A 174 2.00 -3.80 -0.21
N ALA A 175 3.04 -3.36 0.48
CA ALA A 175 3.51 -1.98 0.43
C ALA A 175 4.09 -1.64 -0.95
N GLY A 176 3.82 -0.42 -1.42
CA GLY A 176 4.28 0.10 -2.70
C GLY A 176 3.37 1.22 -3.22
N GLN A 177 3.87 2.09 -4.10
CA GLN A 177 3.06 3.14 -4.75
C GLN A 177 2.20 2.54 -5.86
N GLY A 178 0.88 2.72 -5.77
CA GLY A 178 0.00 2.45 -6.90
C GLY A 178 0.22 3.58 -7.89
N VAL A 179 0.60 3.25 -9.12
CA VAL A 179 0.70 4.22 -10.22
C VAL A 179 -0.66 4.33 -10.88
#